data_AF-A0A399J149-F1
#
_entry.id   AF-A0A399J149-F1
#
_cell.length_a   1.000
_cell.length_b   1.000
_cell.length_c   1.000
_cell.angle_alpha   90.00
_cell.angle_beta   90.00
_cell.angle_gamma   90.00
#
_symmetry.space_group_name_H-M   'P 1'
#
loop_
_entity.id
_entity.type
_entity.pdbx_description
1 polymer ?
#
loop_
_entity_poly.entity_id
_entity_poly.type
_entity_poly.pdbx_seq_one_letter_code
_entity_poly.pdbx_strand_id
1 'polypeptide(L)'
;MCLAGCLGVSAVPAMALRMDATTRTFATCTGRLSALMEHQWLLAPAEAEVTRHHRHRMIELLQAVMPQGGARDVLSLRIEAKFAQALLLTRATFNADAGDAAQAGAISDRMLAHCEALLAQ
;
A
#
# COMPACT_ATOMS: atom_id res chain seq x y z
N MET A 1 17.54 -7.25 -59.20
CA MET A 1 16.16 -7.37 -58.69
C MET A 1 16.06 -8.73 -58.01
N CYS A 2 15.79 -8.94 -56.72
CA CYS A 2 15.49 -8.10 -55.55
C CYS A 2 16.14 -8.81 -54.33
N LEU A 3 16.87 -8.07 -53.48
CA LEU A 3 17.18 -8.50 -52.12
C LEU A 3 15.97 -8.18 -51.23
N ALA A 4 15.41 -9.16 -50.54
CA ALA A 4 14.41 -8.94 -49.50
C ALA A 4 14.81 -9.72 -48.24
N GLY A 5 15.50 -9.04 -47.34
CA GLY A 5 15.92 -9.57 -46.05
C GLY A 5 14.74 -9.67 -45.10
N CYS A 6 14.51 -10.88 -44.57
CA CYS A 6 13.61 -11.10 -43.44
C CYS A 6 14.27 -10.56 -42.17
N LEU A 7 13.88 -9.34 -41.77
CA LEU A 7 14.18 -8.78 -40.45
C LEU A 7 13.47 -9.64 -39.39
N GLY A 8 14.25 -10.40 -38.62
CA GLY A 8 13.77 -11.17 -37.48
C GLY A 8 13.25 -10.23 -36.40
N VAL A 9 11.96 -10.36 -36.08
CA VAL A 9 11.36 -9.75 -34.90
C VAL A 9 11.81 -10.56 -33.69
N SER A 10 12.82 -10.05 -32.98
CA SER A 10 13.18 -10.58 -31.66
C SER A 10 12.06 -10.25 -30.69
N ALA A 11 11.31 -11.27 -30.26
CA ALA A 11 10.38 -11.15 -29.15
C ALA A 11 11.18 -10.79 -27.89
N VAL A 12 11.10 -9.53 -27.46
CA VAL A 12 11.65 -9.11 -26.17
C VAL A 12 10.85 -9.86 -25.10
N PRO A 13 11.49 -10.67 -24.23
CA PRO A 13 10.76 -11.27 -23.13
C PRO A 13 10.26 -10.11 -22.27
N ALA A 14 8.94 -10.02 -22.12
CA ALA A 14 8.32 -9.14 -21.15
C ALA A 14 8.68 -9.65 -19.76
N MET A 15 9.86 -9.27 -19.27
CA MET A 15 10.22 -9.42 -17.88
C MET A 15 9.26 -8.49 -17.14
N ALA A 16 8.16 -9.03 -16.62
CA ALA A 16 7.33 -8.32 -15.67
C ALA A 16 8.29 -7.80 -14.60
N LEU A 17 8.50 -6.48 -14.54
CA LEU A 17 9.34 -5.83 -13.55
C LEU A 17 8.72 -6.18 -12.20
N ARG A 18 9.27 -7.21 -11.55
CA ARG A 18 8.82 -7.62 -10.23
C ARG A 18 9.13 -6.46 -9.30
N MET A 19 8.08 -5.81 -8.82
CA MET A 19 8.19 -4.76 -7.80
C MET A 19 9.07 -5.27 -6.66
N ASP A 20 10.13 -4.52 -6.36
CA ASP A 20 11.08 -4.85 -5.30
C ASP A 20 10.41 -4.80 -3.93
N ALA A 21 11.07 -5.39 -2.93
CA ALA A 21 10.51 -5.53 -1.59
C ALA A 21 10.28 -4.17 -0.90
N THR A 22 11.13 -3.18 -1.14
CA THR A 22 11.03 -1.84 -0.54
C THR A 22 9.84 -1.10 -1.12
N THR A 23 9.72 -1.03 -2.45
CA THR A 23 8.55 -0.42 -3.13
C THR A 23 7.26 -1.10 -2.67
N ARG A 24 7.23 -2.43 -2.60
CA ARG A 24 6.06 -3.19 -2.12
C ARG A 24 5.69 -2.83 -0.68
N THR A 25 6.67 -2.72 0.20
CA THR A 25 6.47 -2.39 1.62
C THR A 25 5.89 -0.99 1.77
N PHE A 26 6.50 0.02 1.14
CA PHE A 26 6.03 1.40 1.23
C PHE A 26 4.66 1.60 0.56
N ALA A 27 4.40 0.94 -0.56
CA ALA A 27 3.07 0.93 -1.19
C ALA A 27 2.01 0.33 -0.26
N THR A 28 2.30 -0.81 0.36
CA THR A 28 1.40 -1.46 1.31
C THR A 28 1.11 -0.55 2.50
N CYS A 29 2.16 0.03 3.10
CA CYS A 29 2.01 0.92 4.25
C CYS A 29 1.28 2.22 3.92
N THR A 30 1.49 2.77 2.72
CA THR A 30 0.73 3.93 2.23
C THR A 30 -0.77 3.62 2.16
N GLY A 31 -1.14 2.42 1.70
CA GLY A 31 -2.53 1.95 1.66
C GLY A 31 -3.14 1.84 3.05
N ARG A 32 -2.44 1.17 3.98
CA ARG A 32 -2.90 0.99 5.37
C ARG A 32 -3.10 2.32 6.11
N LEU A 33 -2.13 3.23 6.02
CA LEU A 33 -2.23 4.57 6.62
C LEU A 33 -3.36 5.40 6.00
N SER A 34 -3.65 5.21 4.71
CA SER A 34 -4.81 5.85 4.07
C SER A 34 -6.14 5.35 4.65
N ALA A 35 -6.25 4.04 4.92
CA ALA A 35 -7.44 3.47 5.56
C ALA A 35 -7.62 3.98 6.99
N LEU A 36 -6.54 4.01 7.78
CA LEU A 36 -6.57 4.51 9.15
C LEU A 36 -7.01 5.98 9.20
N MET A 37 -6.43 6.84 8.36
CA MET A 37 -6.76 8.26 8.30
C MET A 37 -8.26 8.49 8.01
N GLU A 38 -8.82 7.74 7.05
CA GLU A 38 -10.23 7.85 6.69
C GLU A 38 -11.16 7.31 7.79
N HIS A 39 -10.76 6.22 8.46
CA HIS A 39 -11.50 5.70 9.61
C HIS A 39 -11.51 6.71 10.77
N GLN A 40 -10.37 7.37 11.02
CA GLN A 40 -10.22 8.38 12.06
C GLN A 40 -10.99 9.66 11.75
N TRP A 41 -11.16 10.07 10.49
CA TRP A 41 -12.02 11.23 10.18
C TRP A 41 -13.46 11.07 10.69
N LEU A 42 -13.97 9.84 10.81
CA LEU A 42 -15.30 9.56 11.32
C LEU A 42 -15.36 9.47 12.85
N LEU A 43 -14.27 9.03 13.50
CA LEU A 43 -14.28 8.59 14.91
C LEU A 43 -13.35 9.39 15.82
N ALA A 44 -12.25 9.90 15.28
CA ALA A 44 -11.11 10.46 15.99
C ALA A 44 -10.39 11.52 15.09
N PRO A 45 -11.04 12.67 14.80
CA PRO A 45 -10.55 13.59 13.77
C PRO A 45 -9.21 14.25 14.09
N ALA A 46 -8.87 14.39 15.38
CA ALA A 46 -7.60 14.97 15.81
C ALA A 46 -6.42 14.02 15.47
N GLU A 47 -6.62 12.73 15.64
CA GLU A 47 -5.68 11.66 15.37
C GLU A 47 -5.45 11.50 13.86
N ALA A 48 -6.47 11.81 13.05
CA ALA A 48 -6.36 11.80 11.59
C ALA A 48 -5.31 12.80 11.05
N GLU A 49 -4.99 13.86 11.79
CA GLU A 49 -3.90 14.79 11.44
C GLU A 49 -2.54 14.10 11.48
N VAL A 50 -2.26 13.39 12.58
CA VAL A 50 -1.01 12.65 12.76
C VAL A 50 -0.87 11.58 11.69
N THR A 51 -1.93 10.80 11.46
CA THR A 51 -1.93 9.76 10.42
C THR A 51 -1.76 10.36 9.02
N ARG A 52 -2.33 11.55 8.75
CA ARG A 52 -2.13 12.23 7.47
C ARG A 52 -0.67 12.61 7.26
N HIS A 53 0.01 13.09 8.30
CA HIS A 53 1.43 13.37 8.25
C HIS A 53 2.26 12.09 8.00
N HIS A 54 1.98 11.00 8.72
CA HIS A 54 2.63 9.70 8.48
C HIS A 54 2.41 9.17 7.06
N ARG A 55 1.16 9.24 6.57
CA ARG A 55 0.81 8.87 5.19
C ARG A 55 1.59 9.70 4.17
N HIS A 56 1.72 11.00 4.41
CA HIS A 56 2.47 11.89 3.51
C HIS A 56 3.94 11.49 3.43
N ARG A 57 4.61 11.30 4.57
CA ARG A 57 6.02 10.84 4.62
C ARG A 57 6.21 9.49 3.94
N MET A 58 5.28 8.55 4.12
CA MET A 58 5.34 7.25 3.44
C MET A 58 5.19 7.38 1.91
N ILE A 59 4.39 8.34 1.43
CA ILE A 59 4.28 8.64 -0.01
C ILE A 59 5.60 9.18 -0.56
N GLU A 60 6.28 10.05 0.18
CA GLU A 60 7.59 10.58 -0.22
C GLU A 60 8.63 9.46 -0.35
N LEU A 61 8.70 8.56 0.64
CA LEU A 61 9.57 7.37 0.59
C LEU A 61 9.25 6.46 -0.59
N LEU A 62 7.96 6.22 -0.85
CA LEU A 62 7.51 5.42 -1.98
C LEU A 62 7.90 6.05 -3.32
N GLN A 63 7.74 7.37 -3.47
CA GLN A 63 8.13 8.08 -4.68
C GLN A 63 9.64 8.02 -4.95
N ALA A 64 10.46 7.99 -3.89
CA ALA A 64 11.91 7.90 -4.02
C ALA A 64 12.40 6.54 -4.56
N VAL A 65 11.64 5.46 -4.33
CA VAL A 65 12.06 4.09 -4.69
C VAL A 65 11.29 3.49 -5.87
N MET A 66 10.14 4.07 -6.22
CA MET A 66 9.27 3.52 -7.27
C MET A 66 9.98 3.54 -8.65
N PRO A 67 10.05 2.39 -9.35
CA PRO A 67 10.66 2.34 -10.67
C PRO A 67 9.82 3.09 -11.71
N GLN A 68 10.49 3.63 -12.73
CA GLN A 68 9.83 4.24 -13.88
C GLN A 68 8.86 3.24 -14.53
N GLY A 69 7.62 3.67 -14.79
CA GLY A 69 6.56 2.81 -15.32
C GLY A 69 5.83 1.93 -14.30
N GLY A 70 6.28 1.87 -13.03
CA GLY A 70 5.66 1.05 -11.98
C GLY A 70 4.40 1.65 -11.32
N ALA A 71 3.99 2.86 -11.70
CA ALA A 71 2.93 3.62 -11.03
C ALA A 71 1.58 2.88 -10.96
N ARG A 72 1.19 2.17 -12.02
CA ARG A 72 -0.09 1.43 -12.05
C ARG A 72 -0.10 0.31 -11.02
N ASP A 73 0.96 -0.49 -10.97
CA ASP A 73 1.06 -1.64 -10.07
C ASP A 73 1.19 -1.17 -8.61
N VAL A 74 1.95 -0.10 -8.37
CA VAL A 74 2.02 0.55 -7.06
C VAL A 74 0.65 1.05 -6.60
N LEU A 75 -0.12 1.67 -7.51
CA LEU A 75 -1.47 2.13 -7.19
C LEU A 75 -2.41 0.96 -6.87
N SER A 76 -2.38 -0.13 -7.64
CA SER A 76 -3.18 -1.34 -7.36
C SER A 76 -2.89 -1.87 -5.97
N LEU A 77 -1.61 -2.04 -5.64
CA LEU A 77 -1.21 -2.56 -4.33
C LEU A 77 -1.64 -1.64 -3.17
N ARG A 78 -1.56 -0.32 -3.35
CA ARG A 78 -2.04 0.66 -2.35
C ARG A 78 -3.54 0.52 -2.12
N ILE A 79 -4.31 0.35 -3.18
CA ILE A 79 -5.76 0.18 -3.11
C ILE A 79 -6.11 -1.12 -2.38
N GLU A 80 -5.48 -2.23 -2.77
CA GLU A 80 -5.67 -3.53 -2.13
C GLU A 80 -5.34 -3.49 -0.63
N ALA A 81 -4.18 -2.93 -0.27
CA ALA A 81 -3.77 -2.79 1.12
C ALA A 81 -4.70 -1.88 1.92
N LYS A 82 -5.20 -0.80 1.30
CA LYS A 82 -6.18 0.10 1.92
C LYS A 82 -7.49 -0.64 2.23
N PHE A 83 -8.03 -1.38 1.27
CA PHE A 83 -9.26 -2.16 1.48
C PHE A 83 -9.10 -3.22 2.56
N ALA A 84 -7.99 -3.96 2.55
CA ALA A 84 -7.69 -4.96 3.57
C ALA A 84 -7.62 -4.35 4.99
N GLN A 85 -6.96 -3.20 5.13
CA GLN A 85 -6.89 -2.50 6.41
C GLN A 85 -8.24 -1.93 6.84
N ALA A 86 -9.01 -1.36 5.91
CA ALA A 86 -10.35 -0.84 6.19
C ALA A 86 -11.27 -1.94 6.72
N LEU A 87 -11.19 -3.15 6.15
CA LEU A 87 -11.95 -4.31 6.65
C LEU A 87 -11.59 -4.68 8.09
N LEU A 88 -10.30 -4.66 8.44
CA LEU A 88 -9.86 -4.92 9.83
C LEU A 88 -10.38 -3.84 10.78
N LEU A 89 -10.26 -2.56 10.40
CA LEU A 89 -10.75 -1.43 11.20
C LEU A 89 -12.27 -1.49 11.39
N THR A 90 -13.03 -1.76 10.33
CA THR A 90 -14.49 -1.93 10.43
C THR A 90 -14.88 -3.08 11.35
N ARG A 91 -14.20 -4.24 11.24
CA ARG A 91 -14.45 -5.38 12.13
C ARG A 91 -14.09 -5.07 13.59
N ALA A 92 -12.97 -4.42 13.81
CA ALA A 92 -12.52 -4.04 15.15
C ALA A 92 -13.51 -3.09 15.84
N THR A 93 -14.09 -2.15 15.08
CA THR A 93 -14.95 -1.10 15.65
C THR A 93 -16.42 -1.49 15.72
N PHE A 94 -16.93 -2.23 14.73
CA PHE A 94 -18.38 -2.39 14.52
C PHE A 94 -18.88 -3.84 14.57
N ASN A 95 -18.01 -4.84 14.76
CA ASN A 95 -18.47 -6.24 14.84
C ASN A 95 -19.12 -6.54 16.20
N ALA A 96 -20.23 -7.28 16.19
CA ALA A 96 -20.94 -7.69 17.39
C ALA A 96 -20.25 -8.86 18.13
N ASP A 97 -19.46 -9.66 17.43
CA ASP A 97 -18.61 -10.68 18.05
C ASP A 97 -17.36 -10.02 18.66
N ALA A 98 -17.32 -9.95 19.98
CA ALA A 98 -16.23 -9.32 20.72
C ALA A 98 -14.88 -10.03 20.52
N GLY A 99 -14.88 -11.35 20.27
CA GLY A 99 -13.65 -12.10 20.00
C GLY A 99 -13.08 -11.75 18.63
N ASP A 100 -13.93 -11.69 17.60
CA ASP A 100 -13.50 -11.28 16.26
C ASP A 100 -13.03 -9.82 16.24
N ALA A 101 -13.77 -8.92 16.92
CA ALA A 101 -13.42 -7.51 17.02
C ALA A 101 -12.03 -7.32 17.65
N ALA A 102 -11.77 -7.98 18.78
CA ALA A 102 -10.48 -7.92 19.47
C ALA A 102 -9.35 -8.48 18.60
N GLN A 103 -9.58 -9.60 17.90
CA GLN A 103 -8.60 -10.19 17.00
C GLN A 103 -8.30 -9.26 15.81
N ALA A 104 -9.34 -8.69 15.18
CA ALA A 104 -9.17 -7.77 14.06
C ALA A 104 -8.41 -6.50 14.48
N GLY A 105 -8.70 -5.97 15.66
CA GLY A 105 -7.97 -4.84 16.26
C GLY A 105 -6.49 -5.17 16.46
N ALA A 106 -6.17 -6.28 17.11
CA ALA A 106 -4.79 -6.69 17.33
C ALA A 106 -3.98 -6.92 16.03
N ILE A 107 -4.63 -7.39 14.97
CA ILE A 107 -4.00 -7.52 13.64
C ILE A 107 -3.79 -6.13 13.02
N SER A 108 -4.83 -5.28 13.04
CA SER A 108 -4.78 -3.91 12.54
C SER A 108 -3.62 -3.14 13.17
N ASP A 109 -3.54 -3.15 14.49
CA ASP A 109 -2.54 -2.40 15.26
C ASP A 109 -1.13 -2.87 14.95
N ARG A 110 -0.89 -4.19 14.87
CA ARG A 110 0.41 -4.74 14.51
C ARG A 110 0.85 -4.29 13.11
N MET A 111 -0.07 -4.28 12.15
CA MET A 111 0.23 -3.90 10.77
C MET A 111 0.52 -2.40 10.64
N LEU A 112 -0.17 -1.57 11.42
CA LEU A 112 0.05 -0.12 11.48
C LEU A 112 1.34 0.23 12.22
N ALA A 113 1.59 -0.39 13.37
CA ALA A 113 2.83 -0.22 14.13
C ALA A 113 4.06 -0.57 13.31
N HIS A 114 4.00 -1.62 12.48
CA HIS A 114 5.07 -1.92 11.53
C HIS A 114 5.32 -0.77 10.54
N CYS A 115 4.26 -0.18 10.00
CA CYS A 115 4.38 0.94 9.06
C CYS A 115 4.91 2.22 9.70
N GLU A 116 4.52 2.49 10.95
CA GLU A 116 5.00 3.65 11.71
C GLU A 116 6.46 3.49 12.13
N ALA A 117 6.91 2.28 12.45
CA ALA A 117 8.31 2.00 12.75
C ALA A 117 9.26 2.36 11.59
N LEU A 118 8.80 2.23 10.34
CA LEU A 118 9.55 2.63 9.14
C LEU A 118 9.68 4.16 8.98
N LEU A 119 8.94 4.95 9.77
CA LEU A 119 8.99 6.41 9.77
C LEU A 119 9.81 6.99 10.93
N ALA A 120 10.24 6.15 11.87
CA ALA A 120 11.04 6.54 13.04
C ALA A 120 12.57 6.47 12.79
N GLN A 121 12.96 6.14 11.56
CA GLN A 121 14.34 6.11 11.06
C GLN A 121 14.82 7.47 10.58
#